data_AF-A0A8D3X1P5-F1
#
_entry.id   AF-A0A8D3X1P5-F1
#
_cell.length_a   1.000
_cell.length_b   1.000
_cell.length_c   1.000
_cell.angle_alpha   90.00
_cell.angle_beta   90.00
_cell.angle_gamma   90.00
#
_symmetry.space_group_name_H-M   'P 1'
#
loop_
_entity.id
_entity.type
_entity.pdbx_description
1 polymer ?
#
loop_
_entity_poly.entity_id
_entity_poly.type
_entity_poly.pdbx_seq_one_letter_code
_entity_poly.pdbx_strand_id
1 'polypeptide(L)' 'MSHTAVAAYTGEKALKEAVKLLGKHYQVAYRELETFYEIVVENHVRTYAVGIDIKDVQKANELEIYSSCCSKLERVGCLL' A
#
# COMPACT_ATOMS: atom_id res chain seq x y z
N MET A 1 1.72 24.85 -13.00
CA MET A 1 1.12 23.75 -12.23
C MET A 1 2.21 23.15 -11.36
N SER A 2 2.03 23.09 -10.03
CA SER A 2 3.12 22.86 -9.07
C SER A 2 3.61 21.41 -9.09
N HIS A 3 4.92 21.22 -8.93
CA HIS A 3 5.56 19.90 -8.81
C HIS A 3 4.93 19.01 -7.74
N THR A 4 4.30 19.62 -6.72
CA THR A 4 3.61 18.94 -5.62
C THR A 4 2.39 18.15 -6.08
N ALA A 5 1.61 18.70 -7.02
CA ALA A 5 0.43 18.02 -7.54
C ALA A 5 0.80 16.81 -8.42
N VAL A 6 1.90 16.91 -9.17
CA VAL A 6 2.39 15.83 -10.04
C VAL A 6 2.93 14.66 -9.22
N ALA A 7 3.72 14.94 -8.17
CA ALA A 7 4.28 13.91 -7.29
C ALA A 7 3.20 13.14 -6.50
N ALA A 8 2.17 13.85 -6.03
CA ALA A 8 1.01 13.22 -5.39
C ALA A 8 0.29 12.26 -6.36
N TYR A 9 0.08 12.68 -7.62
CA TYR A 9 -0.60 11.87 -8.62
C TYR A 9 0.19 10.62 -9.05
N THR A 10 1.52 10.71 -9.10
CA THR A 10 2.37 9.55 -9.42
C THR A 10 2.43 8.53 -8.29
N GLY A 11 2.56 8.97 -7.03
CA GLY A 11 2.59 8.07 -5.87
C GLY A 11 1.28 7.32 -5.68
N GLU A 12 0.15 8.01 -5.81
CA GLU A 12 -1.18 7.38 -5.68
C GLU A 12 -1.44 6.33 -6.77
N LYS A 13 -0.93 6.56 -7.99
CA LYS A 13 -0.98 5.56 -9.08
C LYS A 13 -0.15 4.32 -8.73
N ALA A 14 1.07 4.50 -8.23
CA ALA A 14 1.93 3.39 -7.80
C ALA A 14 1.28 2.57 -6.68
N LEU A 15 0.68 3.25 -5.69
CA LEU A 15 -0.08 2.61 -4.62
C LEU A 15 -1.26 1.78 -5.16
N LYS A 16 -2.05 2.34 -6.07
CA LYS A 16 -3.18 1.65 -6.71
C LYS A 16 -2.74 0.36 -7.42
N GLU A 17 -1.62 0.39 -8.14
CA GLU A 17 -1.09 -0.81 -8.80
C GLU A 17 -0.54 -1.83 -7.79
N ALA A 18 0.16 -1.39 -6.73
CA ALA A 18 0.62 -2.27 -5.66
C ALA A 18 -0.55 -2.99 -4.95
N VAL A 19 -1.64 -2.26 -4.67
CA VAL A 19 -2.87 -2.83 -4.09
C VAL A 19 -3.50 -3.86 -5.02
N LYS A 20 -3.53 -3.64 -6.34
CA LYS A 20 -4.00 -4.64 -7.31
C LYS A 20 -3.15 -5.91 -7.29
N LEU A 21 -1.84 -5.79 -7.12
CA LEU A 21 -0.95 -6.96 -7.00
C LEU A 21 -1.27 -7.78 -5.75
N LEU A 22 -1.44 -7.14 -4.60
CA LEU A 22 -1.90 -7.81 -3.37
C LEU A 22 -3.29 -8.44 -3.53
N GLY A 23 -4.18 -7.74 -4.25
CA GLY A 23 -5.54 -8.18 -4.55
C GLY A 23 -5.65 -9.47 -5.38
N LYS A 24 -4.54 -9.98 -5.93
CA LYS A 24 -4.50 -11.30 -6.59
C LYS A 24 -4.59 -12.45 -5.61
N HIS A 25 -4.17 -12.23 -4.36
CA HIS A 25 -4.09 -13.25 -3.32
C HIS A 25 -5.03 -12.98 -2.14
N TYR A 26 -5.42 -11.71 -1.94
CA TYR A 26 -6.20 -11.26 -0.81
C TYR A 26 -7.37 -10.38 -1.21
N GLN A 27 -8.34 -10.22 -0.30
CA GLN A 27 -9.22 -9.07 -0.37
C GLN A 27 -8.48 -7.86 0.20
N VAL A 28 -8.43 -6.77 -0.56
CA VAL A 28 -7.64 -5.59 -0.18
C VAL A 28 -8.46 -4.33 -0.35
N ALA A 29 -8.44 -3.49 0.66
CA ALA A 29 -8.94 -2.12 0.63
C ALA A 29 -7.85 -1.16 1.10
N TYR A 30 -7.93 0.10 0.72
CA TYR A 30 -7.05 1.12 1.28
C TYR A 30 -7.77 2.46 1.42
N ARG A 31 -7.27 3.28 2.34
CA ARG A 31 -7.73 4.67 2.53
C ARG A 31 -6.55 5.58 2.84
N GLU A 32 -6.67 6.82 2.42
CA GLU A 32 -5.75 7.88 2.81
C GLU A 32 -6.12 8.42 4.20
N LEU A 33 -5.12 8.56 5.07
CA LEU A 33 -5.20 9.27 6.34
C LEU A 33 -4.25 10.47 6.31
N GLU A 34 -4.19 11.25 7.38
CA GLU A 34 -3.47 12.53 7.38
C GLU A 34 -1.98 12.44 7.00
N THR A 35 -1.30 11.35 7.41
CA THR A 35 0.15 11.18 7.19
C THR A 35 0.53 9.86 6.55
N PHE A 36 -0.40 8.92 6.40
CA PHE A 36 -0.13 7.60 5.83
C PHE A 36 -1.34 7.05 5.09
N TYR A 37 -1.08 6.13 4.18
CA TYR A 37 -2.10 5.24 3.63
C TYR A 37 -2.25 4.03 4.53
N GLU A 38 -3.49 3.71 4.90
CA GLU A 38 -3.82 2.45 5.54
C GLU A 38 -4.30 1.47 4.48
N ILE A 39 -3.63 0.33 4.36
CA ILE A 39 -3.97 -0.77 3.46
C ILE A 39 -4.46 -1.93 4.33
N VAL A 40 -5.72 -2.29 4.19
CA VAL A 40 -6.35 -3.41 4.89
C VAL A 40 -6.30 -4.63 3.97
N VAL A 41 -5.70 -5.70 4.46
CA VAL A 41 -5.53 -6.98 3.76
C VAL A 41 -6.26 -8.06 4.55
N GLU A 42 -7.21 -8.71 3.91
CA GLU A 42 -8.04 -9.75 4.51
C GLU A 42 -7.84 -11.07 3.77
N ASN A 43 -7.65 -12.13 4.56
CA ASN A 43 -7.73 -13.51 4.10
C ASN A 43 -8.89 -14.24 4.81
N HIS A 44 -9.10 -15.52 4.51
CA HIS A 44 -10.23 -16.29 5.06
C HIS A 44 -10.22 -16.46 6.60
N VAL A 45 -9.14 -16.06 7.28
CA VAL A 45 -8.93 -16.31 8.72
C VAL A 45 -8.74 -15.01 9.49
N ARG A 46 -8.06 -14.01 8.91
CA ARG A 46 -7.61 -12.80 9.61
C ARG A 46 -7.62 -11.57 8.71
N THR A 47 -7.76 -10.42 9.36
CA THR A 47 -7.62 -9.09 8.78
C THR A 47 -6.35 -8.45 9.32
N TYR A 48 -5.57 -7.84 8.43
CA TYR A 48 -4.33 -7.14 8.73
C TYR A 48 -4.42 -5.70 8.23
N ALA A 49 -3.77 -4.78 8.93
CA ALA A 49 -3.65 -3.39 8.50
C ALA A 49 -2.17 -3.03 8.34
N VAL A 50 -1.82 -2.42 7.22
CA VAL A 50 -0.48 -1.96 6.86
C VAL A 50 -0.53 -0.45 6.68
N GLY A 51 0.22 0.29 7.49
CA GLY A 51 0.43 1.73 7.30
C GLY A 51 1.66 2.02 6.44
N ILE A 52 1.56 2.91 5.46
CA ILE A 52 2.69 3.43 4.66
C ILE A 52 2.65 4.95 4.65
N ASP A 53 3.72 5.61 5.07
CA ASP A 53 3.80 7.08 5.07
C ASP A 53 3.58 7.65 3.66
N ILE A 54 2.80 8.72 3.54
CA ILE A 54 2.50 9.37 2.26
C ILE A 54 3.79 9.81 1.56
N LYS A 55 4.82 10.25 2.32
CA LYS A 55 6.11 10.67 1.76
C LYS A 55 6.89 9.52 1.15
N ASP A 56 6.70 8.31 1.65
CA ASP A 56 7.31 7.11 1.09
C ASP A 56 6.59 6.70 -0.19
N VAL A 57 5.25 6.74 -0.19
CA VAL A 57 4.42 6.47 -1.38
C VAL A 57 4.75 7.44 -2.53
N GLN A 58 5.00 8.72 -2.23
CA GLN A 58 5.36 9.71 -3.25
C GLN A 58 6.71 9.48 -3.93
N LYS A 59 7.60 8.69 -3.30
CA LYS A 59 8.96 8.43 -3.79
C LYS A 59 9.15 7.01 -4.32
N ALA A 60 8.24 6.10 -3.99
CA ALA A 60 8.32 4.70 -4.33
C ALA A 60 7.54 4.37 -5.62
N ASN A 61 8.02 3.36 -6.34
CA ASN A 61 7.24 2.71 -7.40
C ASN A 61 6.35 1.59 -6.84
N GLU A 62 5.49 1.01 -7.68
CA GLU A 62 4.51 0.00 -7.29
C GLU A 62 5.15 -1.28 -6.71
N LEU A 63 6.34 -1.67 -7.17
CA LEU A 63 7.03 -2.87 -6.68
C LEU A 63 7.63 -2.65 -5.30
N GLU A 64 8.16 -1.45 -5.04
CA GLU A 64 8.68 -1.07 -3.72
C GLU A 64 7.56 -1.01 -2.68
N ILE A 65 6.41 -0.42 -3.05
CA ILE A 65 5.21 -0.40 -2.20
C ILE A 65 4.71 -1.82 -1.94
N TYR A 66 4.60 -2.66 -2.97
CA TYR A 66 4.18 -4.05 -2.85
C TYR A 66 5.11 -4.83 -1.91
N SER A 67 6.43 -4.74 -2.11
CA SER A 67 7.42 -5.43 -1.27
C SER A 67 7.34 -4.98 0.19
N SER A 68 7.18 -3.67 0.43
CA SER A 68 6.99 -3.11 1.77
C SER A 68 5.74 -3.68 2.46
N CYS A 69 4.63 -3.82 1.74
CA CYS A 69 3.43 -4.49 2.24
C CYS A 69 3.70 -5.94 2.62
N CYS A 70 4.28 -6.74 1.72
CA CYS A 70 4.56 -8.15 1.96
C CYS A 70 5.48 -8.34 3.18
N SER A 71 6.56 -7.57 3.29
CA SER A 71 7.47 -7.65 4.45
C SER A 71 6.78 -7.27 5.77
N LYS A 72 5.84 -6.33 5.76
CA LYS A 72 5.07 -5.97 6.98
C LYS A 72 4.06 -7.06 7.34
N LEU A 73 3.41 -7.66 6.35
CA LEU A 73 2.47 -8.77 6.51
C LEU A 73 3.17 -10.02 7.05
N GLU A 74 4.33 -10.38 6.50
CA GLU A 74 5.16 -11.51 6.98
C GLU A 74 5.56 -11.33 8.44
N ARG A 75 5.95 -10.11 8.85
CA ARG A 75 6.31 -9.78 10.25
C ARG A 75 5.17 -10.00 11.24
N VAL A 76 3.92 -9.89 10.81
CA VAL A 76 2.72 -10.12 11.65
C VAL A 76 2.14 -11.52 11.46
N GLY A 77 2.85 -12.40 10.75
CA GLY A 77 2.46 -13.80 10.56
C GLY A 77 1.36 -14.00 9.52
N CYS A 78 1.16 -13.06 8.60
CA CYS A 78 0.32 -13.28 7.44
C CYS A 78 1.06 -14.22 6.47
N LEU A 79 0.52 -15.44 6.31
CA LEU A 79 1.03 -16.41 5.34
C LEU A 79 0.56 -15.99 3.93
N LEU A 80 1.52 -15.79 3.03
CA LEU A 80 1.34 -15.51 1.59
C LEU A 80 1.05 -16.77 0.80
#